data_AF-A0A8J5F9D0-F1
#
_entry.id   AF-A0A8J5F9D0-F1
#
_cell.length_a   1.000
_cell.length_b   1.000
_cell.length_c   1.000
_cell.angle_alpha   90.00
_cell.angle_beta   90.00
_cell.angle_gamma   90.00
#
_symmetry.space_group_name_H-M   'P 1'
#
loop_
_entity.id
_entity.type
_entity.pdbx_description
1 polymer ?
#
loop_
_entity_poly.entity_id
_entity_poly.type
_entity_poly.pdbx_seq_one_letter_code
_entity_poly.pdbx_strand_id
1 'polypeptide(L)'
;MDLSGFVDLILEQTTVGTVVKLDEQDEVGHTDNDDDDDAGPFGVITALNLQRYQHHRCIKELPEFLLEECTEETTKKKLKTYLERQEGDVGLLVSQRFVNCPYQLVPLLYDALFDEIAWATEDEELRGSFCFKYYVLVTRIFESKTINQSKANLKGDDDFSGTMAMKNYKEKGLAMVIDASEVSKFREKLNCLLTEC
;
A
#
# COMPACT_ATOMS: atom_id res chain seq x y z
N MET A 1 6.32 -7.96 16.62
CA MET A 1 6.85 -7.03 15.61
C MET A 1 7.31 -5.76 16.29
N ASP A 2 8.59 -5.43 16.14
CA ASP A 2 9.18 -4.15 16.54
C ASP A 2 8.70 -3.02 15.62
N LEU A 3 7.71 -2.25 16.09
CA LEU A 3 7.10 -1.17 15.32
C LEU A 3 8.00 0.07 15.24
N SER A 4 8.72 0.41 16.31
CA SER A 4 9.62 1.57 16.32
C SER A 4 10.73 1.38 15.29
N GLY A 5 11.41 0.23 15.35
CA GLY A 5 12.45 -0.09 14.37
C GLY A 5 11.93 -0.24 12.94
N PHE A 6 10.64 -0.49 12.74
CA PHE A 6 10.03 -0.48 11.41
C PHE A 6 9.79 0.95 10.89
N VAL A 7 9.35 1.87 11.75
CA VAL A 7 9.20 3.28 11.40
C VAL A 7 10.56 3.89 11.10
N ASP A 8 11.57 3.63 11.93
CA ASP A 8 12.95 4.11 11.69
C ASP A 8 13.47 3.62 10.33
N LEU A 9 13.15 2.37 9.96
CA LEU A 9 13.51 1.80 8.66
C LEU A 9 12.83 2.51 7.48
N ILE A 10 11.56 2.89 7.62
CA ILE A 10 10.83 3.66 6.61
C ILE A 10 11.47 5.04 6.45
N LEU A 11 11.89 5.68 7.54
CA LEU A 11 12.56 6.98 7.51
C LEU A 11 13.98 6.89 6.91
N GLU A 12 14.67 5.76 7.06
CA GLU A 12 15.97 5.50 6.43
C GLU A 12 15.86 5.26 4.91
N GLN A 13 14.68 4.87 4.40
CA GLN A 13 14.44 4.70 2.97
C GLN A 13 14.20 6.07 2.31
N THR A 14 15.27 6.62 1.72
CA THR A 14 15.25 7.94 1.08
C THR A 14 15.23 7.89 -0.45
N THR A 15 15.34 6.69 -1.05
CA THR A 15 15.44 6.55 -2.50
C THR A 15 14.10 6.48 -3.21
N VAL A 16 13.14 5.76 -2.65
CA VAL A 16 11.79 5.59 -3.23
C VAL A 16 10.73 5.72 -2.14
N GLY A 17 9.69 6.46 -2.44
CA GLY A 17 8.57 6.70 -1.55
C GLY A 17 8.07 8.13 -1.62
N THR A 18 6.76 8.28 -1.42
CA THR A 18 6.08 9.56 -1.45
C THR A 18 5.35 9.77 -0.13
N VAL A 19 5.43 11.00 0.38
CA VAL A 19 4.62 11.48 1.51
C VAL A 19 3.65 12.53 0.99
N VAL A 20 2.37 12.33 1.27
CA VAL A 20 1.32 13.30 0.96
C VAL A 20 1.11 14.18 2.18
N LYS A 21 1.12 15.50 1.98
CA LYS A 21 0.64 16.48 2.95
C LYS A 21 -0.50 17.26 2.30
N LEU A 22 -1.48 17.66 3.10
CA LEU A 22 -2.48 18.64 2.67
C LEU A 22 -2.02 19.98 3.21
N ASP A 23 -1.86 20.97 2.34
CA ASP A 23 -1.68 22.35 2.77
C ASP A 23 -3.05 22.91 3.13
N GLU A 24 -3.24 23.36 4.36
CA GLU A 24 -4.50 23.99 4.82
C GLU A 24 -4.71 25.40 4.23
N GLN A 25 -4.00 25.78 3.15
CA GLN A 25 -3.84 27.17 2.72
C GLN A 25 -4.95 27.73 1.80
N ASP A 26 -6.03 27.00 1.53
CA ASP A 26 -7.12 27.50 0.64
C ASP A 26 -8.29 28.19 1.37
N GLU A 27 -8.27 28.30 2.71
CA GLU A 27 -9.24 29.13 3.45
C GLU A 27 -8.72 30.57 3.56
N VAL A 28 -9.22 31.44 2.67
CA VAL A 28 -8.96 32.89 2.67
C VAL A 28 -9.49 33.52 3.97
N GLY A 29 -8.65 33.65 4.99
CA GLY A 29 -9.03 34.32 6.24
C GLY A 29 -7.90 34.41 7.26
N HIS A 30 -7.30 35.60 7.35
CA HIS A 30 -6.36 36.07 8.38
C HIS A 30 -6.30 35.30 9.71
N THR A 31 -5.10 34.82 10.08
CA THR A 31 -4.52 35.17 11.40
C THR A 31 -3.00 35.05 11.38
N ASP A 32 -2.32 36.11 11.81
CA ASP A 32 -0.91 36.10 12.18
C ASP A 32 -0.72 35.16 13.39
N ASN A 33 -0.37 33.91 13.15
CA ASN A 33 0.19 33.01 14.16
C ASN A 33 1.31 32.19 13.51
N ASP A 34 2.54 32.56 13.82
CA ASP A 34 3.68 31.66 13.75
C ASP A 34 3.37 30.43 14.65
N ASP A 35 3.71 29.22 14.17
CA ASP A 35 3.60 27.91 14.86
C ASP A 35 2.39 27.00 14.52
N ASP A 36 2.01 26.83 13.24
CA ASP A 36 1.10 25.72 12.84
C ASP A 36 1.52 25.00 11.53
N ASP A 37 2.82 24.74 11.41
CA ASP A 37 3.40 23.80 10.41
C ASP A 37 3.25 22.32 10.85
N ASP A 38 2.30 22.02 11.76
CA ASP A 38 2.10 20.71 12.39
C ASP A 38 1.05 19.83 11.68
N ALA A 39 0.67 20.19 10.45
CA ALA A 39 -0.14 19.33 9.59
C ALA A 39 0.66 18.06 9.23
N GLY A 40 0.49 17.02 10.04
CA GLY A 40 1.13 15.72 9.87
C GLY A 40 0.83 15.06 8.51
N PRO A 41 1.66 14.08 8.08
CA PRO A 41 1.51 13.46 6.77
C PRO A 41 0.15 12.79 6.61
N PHE A 42 -0.52 13.11 5.52
CA PHE A 42 -1.82 12.60 5.15
C PHE A 42 -1.77 11.15 4.61
N GLY A 43 -0.62 10.78 4.06
CA GLY A 43 -0.32 9.42 3.66
C GLY A 43 1.16 9.23 3.37
N VAL A 44 1.62 7.99 3.46
CA VAL A 44 2.96 7.56 3.10
C VAL A 44 2.86 6.30 2.26
N ILE A 45 3.65 6.26 1.19
CA ILE A 45 3.87 5.07 0.39
C ILE A 45 5.37 4.87 0.17
N THR A 46 5.88 3.66 0.32
CA THR A 46 7.30 3.34 0.06
C THR A 46 7.47 1.85 -0.26
N ALA A 47 8.64 1.49 -0.80
CA ALA A 47 9.07 0.12 -1.04
C ALA A 47 10.38 -0.17 -0.30
N LEU A 48 10.35 -1.15 0.60
CA LEU A 48 11.51 -1.59 1.36
C LEU A 48 12.09 -2.88 0.78
N ASN A 49 13.38 -2.91 0.49
CA ASN A 49 14.04 -4.15 0.08
C ASN A 49 14.26 -5.06 1.30
N LEU A 50 13.56 -6.20 1.34
CA LEU A 50 13.61 -7.13 2.47
C LEU A 50 15.01 -7.72 2.69
N GLN A 51 15.79 -7.89 1.62
CA GLN A 51 17.15 -8.42 1.70
C GLN A 51 18.13 -7.38 2.24
N ARG A 52 18.03 -6.14 1.76
CA ARG A 52 18.87 -5.02 2.21
C ARG A 52 18.73 -4.82 3.71
N TYR A 53 17.51 -4.93 4.22
CA TYR A 53 17.20 -4.69 5.63
C TYR A 53 17.03 -5.98 6.46
N GLN A 54 17.47 -7.14 5.94
CA GLN A 54 17.30 -8.46 6.58
C GLN A 54 17.85 -8.56 8.01
N HIS A 55 18.79 -7.69 8.38
CA HIS A 55 19.41 -7.70 9.70
C HIS A 55 18.60 -6.92 10.75
N HIS A 56 17.67 -6.05 10.33
CA HIS A 56 16.78 -5.33 11.23
C HIS A 56 15.77 -6.29 11.86
N ARG A 57 15.54 -6.10 13.16
CA ARG A 57 14.64 -6.96 13.94
C ARG A 57 13.21 -6.95 13.39
N CYS A 58 12.71 -5.79 13.00
CA CYS A 58 11.38 -5.62 12.41
C CYS A 58 11.18 -6.47 11.13
N ILE A 59 12.20 -6.54 10.27
CA ILE A 59 12.17 -7.33 9.03
C ILE A 59 12.25 -8.84 9.31
N LYS A 60 12.99 -9.27 10.34
CA LYS A 60 13.04 -10.68 10.76
C LYS A 60 11.72 -11.18 11.34
N GLU A 61 11.03 -10.33 12.10
CA GLU A 61 9.74 -10.68 12.73
C GLU A 61 8.57 -10.57 11.75
N LEU A 62 8.71 -9.82 10.64
CA LEU A 62 7.64 -9.58 9.67
C LEU A 62 7.09 -10.88 9.03
N PRO A 63 7.92 -11.84 8.56
CA PRO A 63 7.42 -13.10 8.04
C PRO A 63 6.62 -13.89 9.07
N GLU A 64 7.11 -13.98 10.31
CA GLU A 64 6.40 -14.70 11.38
C GLU A 64 5.04 -14.07 11.64
N PHE A 65 4.98 -12.74 11.75
CA PHE A 65 3.74 -11.99 11.94
C PHE A 65 2.73 -12.23 10.82
N LEU A 66 3.14 -12.10 9.54
CA LEU A 66 2.23 -12.30 8.42
C LEU A 66 1.75 -13.76 8.30
N LEU A 67 2.57 -14.72 8.71
CA LEU A 67 2.23 -16.14 8.70
C LEU A 67 1.28 -16.53 9.84
N GLU A 68 1.32 -15.83 10.98
CA GLU A 68 0.36 -16.00 12.08
C GLU A 68 -1.04 -15.51 11.71
N GLU A 69 -1.13 -14.41 10.98
CA GLU A 69 -2.40 -13.82 10.52
C GLU A 69 -3.04 -14.60 9.35
N CYS A 70 -2.27 -15.45 8.67
CA CYS A 70 -2.79 -16.29 7.59
C CYS A 70 -3.56 -17.50 8.11
N THR A 71 -4.88 -17.50 7.94
CA THR A 71 -5.76 -18.63 8.30
C THR A 71 -5.73 -19.80 7.31
N GLU A 72 -5.34 -19.55 6.05
CA GLU A 72 -5.31 -20.57 4.99
C GLU A 72 -3.89 -21.14 4.80
N GLU A 73 -3.70 -22.43 5.08
CA GLU A 73 -2.40 -23.11 5.01
C GLU A 73 -1.74 -23.09 3.62
N THR A 74 -2.53 -23.14 2.55
CA THR A 74 -2.03 -23.04 1.17
C THR A 74 -1.46 -21.66 0.86
N THR A 75 -2.13 -20.60 1.31
CA THR A 75 -1.67 -19.21 1.18
C THR A 75 -0.47 -18.95 2.08
N LYS A 76 -0.50 -19.47 3.32
CA LYS A 76 0.60 -19.41 4.28
C LYS A 76 1.89 -20.01 3.71
N LYS A 77 1.84 -21.20 3.11
CA LYS A 77 3.00 -21.84 2.46
C LYS A 77 3.56 -21.03 1.30
N LYS A 78 2.69 -20.46 0.47
CA LYS A 78 3.11 -19.59 -0.65
C LYS A 78 3.76 -18.32 -0.12
N LEU A 79 3.13 -17.64 0.83
CA LEU A 79 3.66 -16.42 1.44
C LEU A 79 5.00 -16.67 2.11
N LYS A 80 5.14 -17.78 2.86
CA LYS A 80 6.40 -18.24 3.44
C LYS A 80 7.49 -18.38 2.36
N THR A 81 7.15 -18.97 1.22
CA THR A 81 8.09 -19.11 0.10
C THR A 81 8.56 -17.76 -0.45
N TYR A 82 7.69 -16.74 -0.51
CA TYR A 82 8.08 -15.41 -0.96
C TYR A 82 8.90 -14.64 0.08
N LEU A 83 8.54 -14.74 1.37
CA LEU A 83 9.19 -13.99 2.45
C LEU A 83 10.53 -14.60 2.90
N GLU A 84 10.69 -15.92 2.79
CA GLU A 84 11.96 -16.61 3.08
C GLU A 84 12.91 -16.66 1.87
N ARG A 85 12.43 -16.29 0.67
CA ARG A 85 13.29 -16.14 -0.50
C ARG A 85 14.17 -14.90 -0.34
N GLN A 86 15.40 -15.13 0.05
CA GLN A 86 16.42 -14.13 0.34
C GLN A 86 17.26 -13.76 -0.91
N GLU A 87 16.68 -13.82 -2.11
CA GLU A 87 17.41 -13.51 -3.35
C GLU A 87 17.46 -12.02 -3.70
N GLY A 88 17.16 -11.10 -2.76
CA GLY A 88 17.19 -9.66 -3.06
C GLY A 88 16.01 -9.15 -3.90
N ASP A 89 15.17 -10.05 -4.38
CA ASP A 89 14.14 -9.80 -5.36
C ASP A 89 12.78 -9.37 -4.76
N VAL A 90 12.68 -9.16 -3.45
CA VAL A 90 11.39 -8.91 -2.77
C VAL A 90 11.33 -7.51 -2.17
N GLY A 91 10.43 -6.70 -2.71
CA GLY A 91 10.09 -5.38 -2.19
C GLY A 91 8.84 -5.43 -1.33
N LEU A 92 8.93 -4.98 -0.07
CA LEU A 92 7.79 -4.77 0.79
C LEU A 92 7.17 -3.40 0.51
N LEU A 93 5.97 -3.38 -0.04
CA LEU A 93 5.19 -2.17 -0.21
C LEU A 93 4.50 -1.81 1.10
N VAL A 94 4.80 -0.62 1.59
CA VAL A 94 4.17 -0.01 2.76
C VAL A 94 3.34 1.15 2.26
N SER A 95 2.03 1.10 2.48
CA SER A 95 1.09 2.13 2.05
C SER A 95 0.13 2.42 3.18
N GLN A 96 0.33 3.52 3.91
CA GLN A 96 -0.55 3.96 4.98
C GLN A 96 -1.14 5.33 4.63
N ARG A 97 -2.46 5.48 4.74
CA ARG A 97 -3.15 6.74 4.46
C ARG A 97 -4.25 6.99 5.47
N PHE A 98 -4.54 8.26 5.73
CA PHE A 98 -5.71 8.63 6.52
C PHE A 98 -7.01 8.24 5.80
N VAL A 99 -8.05 7.93 6.57
CA VAL A 99 -9.37 7.52 6.04
C VAL A 99 -10.02 8.61 5.18
N ASN A 100 -9.65 9.87 5.41
CA ASN A 100 -10.13 11.03 4.68
C ASN A 100 -9.36 11.24 3.35
N CYS A 101 -8.44 10.35 2.98
CA CYS A 101 -7.62 10.50 1.78
C CYS A 101 -8.49 10.27 0.55
N PRO A 102 -8.58 11.24 -0.37
CA PRO A 102 -9.34 11.09 -1.59
C PRO A 102 -8.93 9.78 -2.27
N TYR A 103 -9.89 8.91 -2.56
CA TYR A 103 -9.62 7.62 -3.17
C TYR A 103 -8.92 7.78 -4.53
N GLN A 104 -9.20 8.89 -5.22
CA GLN A 104 -8.58 9.28 -6.49
C GLN A 104 -7.06 9.42 -6.38
N LEU A 105 -6.53 9.71 -5.19
CA LEU A 105 -5.09 9.85 -4.98
C LEU A 105 -4.39 8.49 -4.89
N VAL A 106 -5.11 7.40 -4.59
CA VAL A 106 -4.49 6.09 -4.37
C VAL A 106 -3.77 5.59 -5.62
N PRO A 107 -4.37 5.53 -6.83
CA PRO A 107 -3.63 5.07 -8.01
C PRO A 107 -2.43 5.97 -8.33
N LEU A 108 -2.57 7.29 -8.18
CA LEU A 108 -1.49 8.25 -8.39
C LEU A 108 -0.28 7.97 -7.49
N LEU A 109 -0.51 7.60 -6.22
CA LEU A 109 0.56 7.27 -5.28
C LEU A 109 1.29 5.98 -5.66
N TYR A 110 0.55 4.95 -6.09
CA TYR A 110 1.17 3.72 -6.56
C TYR A 110 1.93 3.93 -7.87
N ASP A 111 1.37 4.72 -8.80
CA ASP A 111 2.05 5.07 -10.05
C ASP A 111 3.36 5.80 -9.79
N ALA A 112 3.33 6.84 -8.96
CA ALA A 112 4.52 7.58 -8.56
C ALA A 112 5.59 6.67 -7.93
N LEU A 113 5.19 5.82 -6.97
CA LEU A 113 6.13 4.89 -6.32
C LEU A 113 6.78 3.94 -7.33
N PHE A 114 5.99 3.32 -8.22
CA PHE A 114 6.54 2.37 -9.16
C PHE A 114 7.39 3.06 -10.25
N ASP A 115 7.12 4.33 -10.57
CA ASP A 115 7.97 5.14 -11.45
C ASP A 115 9.31 5.46 -10.77
N GLU A 116 9.29 5.86 -9.48
CA GLU A 116 10.49 6.05 -8.67
C GLU A 116 11.35 4.77 -8.59
N ILE A 117 10.72 3.61 -8.41
CA ILE A 117 11.40 2.30 -8.42
C ILE A 117 12.02 2.01 -9.80
N ALA A 118 11.32 2.34 -10.88
CA ALA A 118 11.84 2.16 -12.22
C ALA A 118 13.09 3.03 -12.45
N TRP A 119 13.04 4.31 -12.06
CA TRP A 119 14.18 5.22 -12.14
C TRP A 119 15.35 4.75 -11.25
N ALA A 120 15.08 4.30 -10.02
CA ALA A 120 16.11 3.74 -9.14
C ALA A 120 16.72 2.44 -9.69
N THR A 121 16.05 1.76 -10.63
CA THR A 121 16.57 0.55 -11.29
C THR A 121 17.46 0.89 -12.50
N GLU A 122 17.34 2.10 -13.05
CA GLU A 122 18.19 2.60 -14.14
C GLU A 122 19.59 3.03 -13.63
N ASP A 123 19.67 3.47 -12.37
CA ASP A 123 20.93 3.82 -11.71
C ASP A 123 21.70 2.55 -11.30
N GLU A 124 22.94 2.37 -11.75
CA GLU A 124 23.75 1.18 -11.48
C GLU A 124 23.99 0.93 -9.98
N GLU A 125 24.11 1.99 -9.17
CA GLU A 125 24.36 1.88 -7.73
C GLU A 125 23.12 1.41 -6.97
N LEU A 126 21.94 1.84 -7.43
CA LEU A 126 20.65 1.57 -6.79
C LEU A 126 19.96 0.33 -7.36
N ARG A 127 20.29 -0.08 -8.59
CA ARG A 127 19.67 -1.20 -9.31
C ARG A 127 19.63 -2.49 -8.51
N GLY A 128 20.71 -2.82 -7.79
CA GLY A 128 20.76 -4.02 -6.94
C GLY A 128 19.78 -3.97 -5.75
N SER A 129 19.34 -2.78 -5.33
CA SER A 129 18.39 -2.59 -4.24
C SER A 129 16.92 -2.50 -4.68
N PHE A 130 16.65 -2.19 -5.96
CA PHE A 130 15.27 -1.92 -6.43
C PHE A 130 14.79 -2.81 -7.58
N CYS A 131 15.65 -3.69 -8.10
CA CYS A 131 15.27 -4.70 -9.10
C CYS A 131 14.49 -5.87 -8.46
N PHE A 132 13.26 -5.61 -8.03
CA PHE A 132 12.39 -6.62 -7.43
C PHE A 132 11.74 -7.52 -8.49
N LYS A 133 11.63 -8.82 -8.20
CA LYS A 133 10.74 -9.75 -8.93
C LYS A 133 9.36 -9.83 -8.32
N TYR A 134 9.26 -9.60 -7.01
CA TYR A 134 8.00 -9.69 -6.28
C TYR A 134 7.83 -8.50 -5.36
N TYR A 135 6.60 -8.00 -5.31
CA TYR A 135 6.17 -7.01 -4.35
C TYR A 135 5.21 -7.66 -3.36
N VAL A 136 5.48 -7.51 -2.08
CA VAL A 136 4.55 -7.91 -1.01
C VAL A 136 3.89 -6.67 -0.49
N LEU A 137 2.57 -6.57 -0.67
CA LEU A 137 1.75 -5.49 -0.13
C LEU A 137 1.00 -6.00 1.09
N VAL A 138 1.24 -5.40 2.26
CA VAL A 138 0.50 -5.71 3.48
C VAL A 138 -0.70 -4.77 3.56
N THR A 139 -1.89 -5.30 3.30
CA THR A 139 -3.15 -4.56 3.30
C THR A 139 -4.32 -5.49 3.53
N ARG A 140 -5.41 -4.98 4.11
CA ARG A 140 -6.65 -5.76 4.23
C ARG A 140 -7.30 -5.89 2.86
N ILE A 141 -7.42 -7.13 2.41
CA ILE A 141 -8.03 -7.48 1.13
C ILE A 141 -9.48 -7.84 1.38
N PHE A 142 -10.36 -7.14 0.69
CA PHE A 142 -11.80 -7.37 0.73
C PHE A 142 -12.27 -7.87 -0.63
N GLU A 143 -13.03 -8.95 -0.64
CA GLU A 143 -13.67 -9.47 -1.85
C GLU A 143 -15.16 -9.16 -1.80
N SER A 144 -15.69 -8.58 -2.87
CA SER A 144 -17.13 -8.37 -3.02
C SER A 144 -17.83 -9.73 -3.08
N LYS A 145 -18.88 -9.92 -2.30
CA LYS A 145 -19.79 -11.05 -2.50
C LYS A 145 -20.45 -10.82 -3.85
N THR A 146 -20.05 -11.58 -4.88
CA THR A 146 -20.72 -11.57 -6.18
C THR A 146 -22.21 -11.84 -5.97
N ILE A 147 -23.03 -10.79 -5.99
CA ILE A 147 -24.47 -10.94 -6.18
C ILE A 147 -24.61 -11.32 -7.65
N ASN A 148 -24.83 -12.60 -7.92
CA ASN A 148 -25.17 -13.09 -9.24
C ASN A 148 -26.22 -12.16 -9.84
N GLN A 149 -25.90 -11.59 -11.00
CA GLN A 149 -26.78 -10.67 -11.72
C GLN A 149 -28.13 -11.34 -11.98
N SER A 150 -29.15 -10.94 -11.22
CA SER A 150 -30.53 -11.02 -11.65
C SER A 150 -31.15 -9.64 -11.44
N LYS A 151 -31.38 -8.95 -12.56
CA LYS A 151 -32.05 -7.66 -12.71
C LYS A 151 -33.20 -7.48 -11.71
N ALA A 152 -33.15 -6.44 -10.90
CA ALA A 152 -34.33 -5.80 -10.34
C ALA A 152 -34.06 -4.32 -10.08
N ASN A 153 -34.83 -3.47 -10.78
CA ASN A 153 -34.96 -2.04 -10.55
C ASN A 153 -35.08 -1.69 -9.07
N LEU A 154 -34.29 -0.74 -8.56
CA LEU A 154 -34.70 0.12 -7.45
C LEU A 154 -34.23 1.56 -7.70
N LYS A 155 -35.21 2.45 -7.78
CA LYS A 155 -35.10 3.91 -7.74
C LYS A 155 -34.66 4.37 -6.35
N GLY A 156 -33.91 5.47 -6.32
CA GLY A 156 -33.93 6.54 -5.30
C GLY A 156 -33.55 6.17 -3.86
N ASP A 157 -32.43 6.66 -3.37
CA ASP A 157 -32.37 7.92 -2.61
C ASP A 157 -30.91 8.20 -2.19
N ASP A 158 -30.50 9.46 -2.34
CA ASP A 158 -29.20 9.99 -1.94
C ASP A 158 -29.01 9.89 -0.41
N ASP A 159 -28.04 9.09 0.03
CA ASP A 159 -27.30 9.35 1.27
C ASP A 159 -25.96 8.56 1.28
N PHE A 160 -24.90 9.17 0.74
CA PHE A 160 -23.58 8.55 0.63
C PHE A 160 -22.77 8.75 1.93
N SER A 161 -23.10 7.96 2.96
CA SER A 161 -22.18 7.69 4.06
C SER A 161 -21.37 6.44 3.72
N GLY A 162 -20.05 6.58 3.54
CA GLY A 162 -19.10 5.51 3.16
C GLY A 162 -19.11 4.27 4.08
N THR A 163 -19.83 4.31 5.20
CA THR A 163 -20.02 3.20 6.15
C THR A 163 -20.93 2.09 5.61
N MET A 164 -21.81 2.36 4.62
CA MET A 164 -22.81 1.39 4.15
C MET A 164 -22.31 0.44 3.05
N ALA A 165 -21.21 0.76 2.37
CA ALA A 165 -20.69 -0.02 1.24
C ALA A 165 -20.00 -1.34 1.63
N MET A 166 -19.56 -1.50 2.88
CA MET A 166 -18.78 -2.67 3.31
C MET A 166 -19.60 -3.89 3.74
N LYS A 167 -20.93 -3.81 3.87
CA LYS A 167 -21.78 -4.96 4.28
C LYS A 167 -21.73 -6.14 3.30
N ASN A 168 -21.38 -5.87 2.04
CA ASN A 168 -21.29 -6.87 0.97
C ASN A 168 -19.88 -7.41 0.74
N TYR A 169 -18.89 -6.96 1.51
CA TYR A 169 -17.51 -7.39 1.35
C TYR A 169 -17.11 -8.38 2.46
N LYS A 170 -16.38 -9.43 2.08
CA LYS A 170 -15.78 -10.37 3.02
C LYS A 170 -14.27 -10.14 3.02
N GLU A 171 -13.69 -9.95 4.20
CA GLU A 171 -12.24 -9.94 4.37
C GLU A 171 -11.67 -11.31 3.94
N LYS A 172 -10.75 -11.28 2.97
CA LYS A 172 -10.13 -12.45 2.36
C LYS A 172 -8.68 -12.65 2.79
N GLY A 173 -7.99 -11.61 3.26
CA GLY A 173 -6.62 -11.73 3.75
C GLY A 173 -5.96 -10.39 4.08
N LEU A 174 -4.70 -10.46 4.54
CA LEU A 174 -3.91 -9.33 5.03
C LEU A 174 -2.70 -8.99 4.14
N ALA A 175 -2.37 -9.83 3.15
CA ALA A 175 -1.23 -9.60 2.26
C ALA A 175 -1.52 -10.04 0.84
N MET A 176 -1.03 -9.27 -0.13
CA MET A 176 -1.07 -9.53 -1.56
C MET A 176 0.36 -9.64 -2.09
N VAL A 177 0.62 -10.61 -2.97
CA VAL A 177 1.89 -10.72 -3.69
C VAL A 177 1.65 -10.35 -5.15
N ILE A 178 2.48 -9.46 -5.68
CA ILE A 178 2.43 -8.96 -7.06
C ILE A 178 3.74 -9.34 -7.73
N ASP A 179 3.69 -10.02 -8.87
CA ASP A 179 4.88 -10.23 -9.70
C ASP A 179 5.23 -8.92 -10.42
N ALA A 180 6.50 -8.60 -10.54
CA ALA A 180 6.96 -7.38 -11.22
C ALA A 180 6.43 -7.28 -12.66
N SER A 181 6.27 -8.41 -13.35
CA SER A 181 5.68 -8.46 -14.69
C SER A 181 4.18 -8.11 -14.73
N GLU A 182 3.49 -8.20 -13.58
CA GLU A 182 2.06 -7.93 -13.44
C GLU A 182 1.78 -6.53 -12.86
N VAL A 183 2.80 -5.72 -12.58
CA VAL A 183 2.65 -4.35 -12.03
C VAL A 183 1.78 -3.49 -12.94
N SER A 184 1.92 -3.58 -14.27
CA SER A 184 1.07 -2.83 -15.21
C SER A 184 -0.41 -3.20 -15.08
N LYS A 185 -0.73 -4.48 -14.93
CA LYS A 185 -2.11 -4.95 -14.71
C LYS A 185 -2.65 -4.54 -13.34
N PHE A 186 -1.78 -4.50 -12.34
CA PHE A 186 -2.13 -4.01 -11.00
C PHE A 186 -2.49 -2.52 -11.04
N ARG A 187 -1.66 -1.68 -11.67
CA ARG A 187 -1.92 -0.25 -11.89
C ARG A 187 -3.23 -0.03 -12.66
N GLU A 188 -3.46 -0.79 -13.72
CA GLU A 188 -4.69 -0.70 -14.52
C GLU A 188 -5.93 -1.04 -13.69
N LYS A 189 -5.89 -2.12 -12.90
CA LYS A 189 -6.98 -2.48 -11.98
C LYS A 189 -7.26 -1.39 -10.94
N LEU A 190 -6.20 -0.81 -10.36
CA LEU A 190 -6.32 0.30 -9.40
C LEU A 190 -7.01 1.51 -10.01
N ASN A 191 -6.67 1.86 -11.24
CA ASN A 191 -7.30 2.96 -11.97
C ASN A 191 -8.77 2.64 -12.35
N CYS A 192 -9.06 1.40 -12.75
CA CYS A 192 -10.44 0.97 -13.02
C CYS A 192 -11.36 1.07 -11.79
N LEU A 193 -10.85 0.81 -10.59
CA LEU A 193 -11.63 0.95 -9.34
C LEU A 193 -12.17 2.37 -9.13
N LEU A 194 -11.50 3.40 -9.65
CA LEU A 194 -11.98 4.78 -9.60
C LEU A 194 -13.04 5.09 -10.67
N THR A 195 -13.06 4.33 -11.76
CA THR A 195 -13.95 4.57 -12.90
C THR A 195 -15.29 3.85 -12.73
N GLU A 196 -15.33 2.82 -11.89
CA GLU A 196 -16.53 2.04 -11.54
C GLU A 196 -17.28 2.56 -10.29
N CYS A 197 -16.81 3.65 -9.68
CA CYS A 197 -17.39 4.27 -8.48
C CYS A 197 -18.23 5.50 -8.80
#